data_AF-A0A103YFP9-F1
#
_entry.id   AF-A0A103YFP9-F1
#
_cell.length_a   1.000
_cell.length_b   1.000
_cell.length_c   1.000
_cell.angle_alpha   90.00
_cell.angle_beta   90.00
_cell.angle_gamma   90.00
#
_symmetry.space_group_name_H-M   'P 1'
#
loop_
_entity.id
_entity.type
_entity.pdbx_description
1 polymer ?
#
loop_
_entity_poly.entity_id
_entity_poly.type
_entity_poly.pdbx_seq_one_letter_code
_entity_poly.pdbx_strand_id
1 'polypeptide(L)'
;MASSRLLLRSPTLRTIFAAHRNQPHRSVSTVSQPSHHNDHQRNQEYLSPNDYLNSWKPPKDPKEAQAKLNQLRRDYAKKVKAVRKEYIHEMELQRVERQRKDEIRKEALRIESEERKAAKTAEKKAKAAERQVAEEEFRRTLREEKIMEKKKGKNEILRRQSSIWIDEDELEKKIGAAITDATPL
;
A
#
# COMPACT_ATOMS: atom_id res chain seq x y z
N MET A 1 32.69 -24.14 32.51
CA MET A 1 33.40 -23.25 31.56
C MET A 1 33.38 -23.92 30.20
N ALA A 2 32.45 -23.52 29.32
CA ALA A 2 32.02 -24.34 28.17
C ALA A 2 32.77 -24.01 26.86
N SER A 3 33.41 -25.05 26.34
CA SER A 3 33.65 -25.48 24.94
C SER A 3 33.90 -24.50 23.79
N SER A 4 35.13 -24.65 23.27
CA SER A 4 35.65 -24.37 21.93
C SER A 4 34.83 -24.97 20.78
N ARG A 5 34.69 -24.23 19.65
CA ARG A 5 34.43 -24.77 18.31
C ARG A 5 35.09 -23.92 17.22
N LEU A 6 36.20 -24.44 16.69
CA LEU A 6 36.75 -24.14 15.37
C LEU A 6 35.84 -24.73 14.29
N LEU A 7 35.64 -24.03 13.17
CA LEU A 7 35.09 -24.63 11.96
C LEU A 7 35.96 -24.26 10.75
N LEU A 8 36.87 -25.18 10.41
CA LEU A 8 37.30 -25.43 9.03
C LEU A 8 36.31 -26.44 8.42
N ARG A 9 35.78 -26.19 7.22
CA ARG A 9 35.46 -27.29 6.28
C ARG A 9 35.41 -26.83 4.82
N SER A 10 36.05 -27.64 3.99
CA SER A 10 36.40 -27.57 2.57
C SER A 10 35.24 -27.70 1.55
N PRO A 11 35.49 -27.45 0.25
CA PRO A 11 34.54 -27.69 -0.84
C PRO A 11 34.64 -29.12 -1.38
N THR A 12 33.51 -29.70 -1.81
CA THR A 12 33.49 -30.94 -2.60
C THR A 12 32.60 -30.76 -3.82
N LEU A 13 33.22 -30.87 -5.00
CA LEU A 13 32.56 -31.15 -6.28
C LEU A 13 32.13 -32.62 -6.31
N ARG A 14 30.93 -32.93 -6.83
CA ARG A 14 30.71 -34.08 -7.73
C ARG A 14 29.34 -34.05 -8.41
N THR A 15 29.45 -34.29 -9.70
CA THR A 15 28.52 -34.37 -10.82
C THR A 15 27.53 -35.54 -10.71
N ILE A 16 26.30 -35.37 -11.20
CA ILE A 16 25.43 -36.45 -11.67
C ILE A 16 24.85 -36.05 -13.03
N PHE A 17 24.95 -36.96 -14.00
CA PHE A 17 24.50 -36.86 -15.40
C PHE A 17 23.05 -37.32 -15.60
N ALA A 18 22.52 -36.99 -16.79
CA ALA A 18 21.32 -37.51 -17.48
C ALA A 18 19.99 -36.79 -17.18
N ALA A 19 19.06 -36.57 -18.12
CA ALA A 19 19.04 -36.52 -19.58
C ALA A 19 17.64 -36.01 -19.99
N HIS A 20 17.57 -35.18 -21.04
CA HIS A 20 16.42 -34.91 -21.91
C HIS A 20 15.10 -34.34 -21.33
N ARG A 21 14.79 -33.08 -21.66
CA ARG A 21 13.52 -32.73 -22.34
C ARG A 21 13.58 -31.33 -22.95
N ASN A 22 13.36 -31.26 -24.26
CA ASN A 22 13.26 -30.04 -25.03
C ASN A 22 12.21 -29.07 -24.44
N GLN A 23 12.62 -27.84 -24.12
CA GLN A 23 11.70 -26.70 -23.99
C GLN A 23 12.21 -25.55 -24.86
N PRO A 24 11.35 -24.97 -25.73
CA PRO A 24 11.73 -23.83 -26.55
C PRO A 24 11.85 -22.60 -25.65
N HIS A 25 13.05 -22.03 -25.58
CA HIS A 25 13.28 -20.75 -24.93
C HIS A 25 12.51 -19.65 -25.67
N ARG A 26 11.51 -19.10 -24.99
CA ARG A 26 10.87 -17.83 -25.33
C ARG A 26 11.96 -16.75 -25.33
N SER A 27 12.35 -16.27 -26.51
CA SER A 27 13.23 -15.10 -26.64
C SER A 27 12.49 -13.87 -26.12
N VAL A 28 12.71 -13.52 -24.86
CA VAL A 28 12.33 -12.22 -24.32
C VAL A 28 13.44 -11.26 -24.72
N SER A 29 13.27 -10.59 -25.86
CA SER A 29 14.13 -9.48 -26.28
C SER A 29 14.09 -8.39 -25.21
N THR A 30 15.03 -8.45 -24.28
CA THR A 30 15.31 -7.34 -23.38
C THR A 30 16.14 -6.36 -24.19
N VAL A 31 15.52 -5.25 -24.61
CA VAL A 31 16.25 -4.11 -25.15
C VAL A 31 17.15 -3.61 -24.02
N SER A 32 18.42 -3.99 -24.08
CA SER A 32 19.49 -3.45 -23.26
C SER A 32 19.58 -1.95 -23.54
N GLN A 33 18.98 -1.14 -22.68
CA GLN A 33 19.22 0.30 -22.66
C GLN A 33 20.74 0.52 -22.59
N PRO A 34 21.34 1.38 -23.45
CA PRO A 34 22.75 1.66 -23.38
C PRO A 34 23.07 2.24 -22.01
N SER A 35 23.94 1.52 -21.29
CA SER A 35 24.53 1.97 -20.05
C SER A 35 25.13 3.37 -20.23
N HIS A 36 24.75 4.30 -19.36
CA HIS A 36 25.19 5.71 -19.36
C HIS A 36 26.66 5.88 -18.94
N HIS A 37 27.50 4.89 -19.25
CA HIS A 37 28.79 4.68 -18.63
C HIS A 37 29.90 4.94 -19.65
N ASN A 38 29.98 6.19 -20.12
CA ASN A 38 31.20 6.81 -20.67
C ASN A 38 30.98 8.24 -21.21
N ASP A 39 30.11 9.05 -20.60
CA ASP A 39 29.89 10.43 -21.07
C ASP A 39 30.84 11.45 -20.40
N HIS A 40 31.87 10.96 -19.71
CA HIS A 40 32.82 11.79 -18.97
C HIS A 40 33.76 12.57 -19.88
N GLN A 41 33.78 12.34 -21.20
CA GLN A 41 34.63 13.08 -22.13
C GLN A 41 33.86 14.16 -22.90
N ARG A 42 32.52 14.05 -23.01
CA ARG A 42 31.69 14.99 -23.78
C ARG A 42 31.33 16.27 -23.01
N ASN A 43 31.34 16.22 -21.69
CA ASN A 43 30.95 17.35 -20.82
C ASN A 43 32.12 17.94 -20.00
N GLN A 44 33.36 17.60 -20.34
CA GLN A 44 34.54 18.20 -19.67
C GLN A 44 34.83 19.53 -20.35
N GLU A 45 34.25 20.60 -19.81
CA GLU A 45 34.74 21.94 -20.11
C GLU A 45 36.07 22.13 -19.36
N TYR A 46 37.17 22.01 -20.10
CA TYR A 46 38.47 22.37 -19.56
C TYR A 46 38.48 23.88 -19.29
N LEU A 47 38.85 24.26 -18.07
CA LEU A 47 39.09 25.65 -17.75
C LEU A 47 40.20 26.20 -18.66
N SER A 48 40.04 27.46 -19.06
CA SER A 48 41.07 28.18 -19.82
C SER A 48 42.43 28.04 -19.12
N PRO A 49 43.54 27.88 -19.87
CA PRO A 49 44.88 27.84 -19.32
C PRO A 49 45.09 28.99 -18.32
N ASN A 50 45.63 28.66 -17.14
CA ASN A 50 45.81 29.63 -16.07
C ASN A 50 47.14 30.38 -16.25
N ASP A 51 47.06 31.64 -16.67
CA ASP A 51 48.23 32.52 -16.87
C ASP A 51 48.99 32.83 -15.57
N TYR A 52 48.38 32.59 -14.41
CA TYR A 52 48.97 32.89 -13.11
C TYR A 52 50.30 32.14 -12.89
N LEU A 53 50.39 30.88 -13.31
CA LEU A 53 51.56 30.04 -13.08
C LEU A 53 52.82 30.52 -13.83
N ASN A 54 52.64 31.22 -14.96
CA ASN A 54 53.74 31.74 -15.78
C ASN A 54 54.05 33.23 -15.51
N SER A 55 53.24 33.90 -14.69
CA SER A 55 53.36 35.34 -14.40
C SER A 55 54.36 35.66 -13.27
N TRP A 56 54.91 34.66 -12.59
CA TRP A 56 55.79 34.87 -11.44
C TRP A 56 57.16 35.44 -11.85
N LYS A 57 57.42 36.68 -11.45
CA LYS A 57 58.74 37.31 -11.59
C LYS A 57 59.45 37.33 -10.23
N PRO A 58 60.64 36.71 -10.10
CA PRO A 58 61.40 36.74 -8.86
C PRO A 58 61.71 38.18 -8.42
N PRO A 59 61.36 38.58 -7.18
CA PRO A 59 61.75 39.89 -6.65
C PRO A 59 63.28 39.98 -6.51
N LYS A 60 63.87 41.14 -6.84
CA LYS A 60 65.33 41.39 -6.76
C LYS A 60 65.82 41.49 -5.31
N ASP A 61 65.01 42.05 -4.41
CA ASP A 61 65.40 42.28 -3.01
C ASP A 61 64.76 41.27 -2.04
N PRO A 62 65.56 40.65 -1.14
CA PRO A 62 65.07 39.58 -0.26
C PRO A 62 64.04 40.08 0.77
N LYS A 63 64.19 41.32 1.27
CA LYS A 63 63.26 41.93 2.23
C LYS A 63 61.89 42.20 1.61
N GLU A 64 61.85 42.63 0.36
CA GLU A 64 60.60 42.82 -0.38
C GLU A 64 59.91 41.50 -0.70
N ALA A 65 60.67 40.47 -1.07
CA ALA A 65 60.13 39.13 -1.31
C ALA A 65 59.42 38.60 -0.05
N GLN A 66 60.04 38.76 1.11
CA GLN A 66 59.45 38.33 2.38
C GLN A 66 58.18 39.13 2.73
N ALA A 67 58.16 40.44 2.52
CA ALA A 67 56.98 41.27 2.74
C ALA A 67 55.81 40.86 1.83
N LYS A 68 56.07 40.67 0.53
CA LYS A 68 55.08 40.19 -0.46
C LYS A 68 54.55 38.80 -0.09
N LEU A 69 55.41 37.90 0.33
CA LEU A 69 55.01 36.55 0.77
C LEU A 69 54.15 36.59 2.04
N ASN A 70 54.51 37.41 3.03
CA ASN A 70 53.74 37.58 4.26
C ASN A 70 52.36 38.17 3.97
N GLN A 71 52.28 39.16 3.08
CA GLN A 71 51.00 39.72 2.63
C GLN A 71 50.15 38.65 1.93
N LEU A 72 50.75 37.91 0.99
CA LEU A 72 50.05 36.84 0.27
C LEU A 72 49.49 35.78 1.22
N ARG A 73 50.29 35.34 2.21
CA ARG A 73 49.85 34.38 3.23
C ARG A 73 48.67 34.90 4.04
N ARG A 74 48.71 36.17 4.46
CA ARG A 74 47.62 36.81 5.21
C ARG A 74 46.36 36.91 4.36
N ASP A 75 46.48 37.37 3.13
CA ASP A 75 45.34 37.58 2.23
C ASP A 75 44.71 36.25 1.81
N TYR A 76 45.52 35.24 1.54
CA TYR A 76 45.04 33.89 1.27
C TYR A 76 44.31 33.31 2.50
N ALA A 77 44.88 33.42 3.69
CA ALA A 77 44.24 32.96 4.92
C ALA A 77 42.89 33.67 5.16
N LYS A 78 42.79 34.97 4.89
CA LYS A 78 41.53 35.73 4.96
C LYS A 78 40.51 35.22 3.94
N LYS A 79 40.91 35.05 2.67
CA LYS A 79 40.04 34.55 1.60
C LYS A 79 39.50 33.16 1.92
N VAL A 80 40.37 32.22 2.30
CA VAL A 80 39.95 30.85 2.67
C VAL A 80 39.04 30.87 3.90
N LYS A 81 39.30 31.75 4.87
CA LYS A 81 38.42 31.89 6.05
C LYS A 81 37.03 32.43 5.67
N ALA A 82 36.93 33.36 4.71
CA ALA A 82 35.66 33.85 4.21
C ALA A 82 34.88 32.73 3.50
N VAL A 83 35.51 32.06 2.54
CA VAL A 83 34.91 30.92 1.81
C VAL A 83 34.44 29.82 2.76
N ARG A 84 35.22 29.50 3.80
CA ARG A 84 34.81 28.49 4.79
C ARG A 84 33.56 28.91 5.56
N LYS A 85 33.41 30.20 5.89
CA LYS A 85 32.22 30.72 6.58
C LYS A 85 30.99 30.66 5.67
N GLU A 86 31.14 31.06 4.41
CA GLU A 86 30.09 31.00 3.40
C GLU A 86 29.62 29.56 3.22
N TYR A 87 30.55 28.62 3.03
CA TYR A 87 30.23 27.20 2.90
C TYR A 87 29.48 26.64 4.13
N ILE A 88 29.93 26.97 5.35
CA ILE A 88 29.22 26.54 6.57
C ILE A 88 27.79 27.09 6.59
N HIS A 89 27.61 28.35 6.19
CA HIS A 89 26.29 28.97 6.13
C HIS A 89 25.38 28.31 5.09
N GLU A 90 25.88 28.06 3.88
CA GLU A 90 25.14 27.36 2.82
C GLU A 90 24.72 25.96 3.26
N MET A 91 25.62 25.22 3.91
CA MET A 91 25.32 23.88 4.41
C MET A 91 24.23 23.90 5.49
N GLU A 92 24.22 24.92 6.36
CA GLU A 92 23.20 25.08 7.39
C GLU A 92 21.84 25.49 6.77
N LEU A 93 21.84 26.39 5.78
CA LEU A 93 20.61 26.73 5.04
C LEU A 93 20.00 25.48 4.38
N GLN A 94 20.81 24.67 3.69
CA GLN A 94 20.34 23.42 3.10
C GLN A 94 19.79 22.45 4.15
N ARG A 95 20.40 22.39 5.34
CA ARG A 95 19.91 21.56 6.44
C ARG A 95 18.53 22.02 6.92
N VAL A 96 18.35 23.31 7.15
CA VAL A 96 17.08 23.90 7.58
C VAL A 96 16.00 23.70 6.51
N GLU A 97 16.33 23.87 5.23
CA GLU A 97 15.39 23.61 4.13
C GLU A 97 14.94 22.15 4.08
N ARG A 98 15.85 21.19 4.30
CA ARG A 98 15.51 19.77 4.39
C ARG A 98 14.54 19.53 5.56
N GLN A 99 14.82 20.10 6.74
CA GLN A 99 13.95 19.97 7.90
C GLN A 99 12.54 20.52 7.63
N ARG A 100 12.42 21.71 7.04
CA ARG A 100 11.12 22.29 6.66
C ARG A 100 10.34 21.39 5.69
N LYS A 101 11.03 20.86 4.67
CA LYS A 101 10.42 19.92 3.71
C LYS A 101 9.94 18.64 4.39
N ASP A 102 10.71 18.11 5.32
CA ASP A 102 10.37 16.89 6.04
C ASP A 102 9.21 17.12 7.04
N GLU A 103 9.14 18.28 7.69
CA GLU A 103 8.01 18.69 8.53
C GLU A 103 6.72 18.80 7.71
N ILE A 104 6.75 19.49 6.57
CA ILE A 104 5.59 19.59 5.67
C ILE A 104 5.12 18.20 5.21
N ARG A 105 6.05 17.32 4.81
CA ARG A 105 5.72 15.93 4.42
C ARG A 105 5.12 15.15 5.57
N LYS A 106 5.66 15.29 6.77
CA LYS A 106 5.17 14.60 7.97
C LYS A 106 3.76 15.05 8.33
N GLU A 107 3.47 16.35 8.25
CA GLU A 107 2.13 16.89 8.49
C GLU A 107 1.13 16.45 7.42
N ALA A 108 1.51 16.50 6.14
CA ALA A 108 0.67 16.01 5.04
C ALA A 108 0.31 14.52 5.22
N LEU A 109 1.29 13.68 5.57
CA LEU A 109 1.06 12.27 5.87
C LEU A 109 0.16 12.06 7.08
N ARG A 110 0.27 12.92 8.11
CA ARG A 110 -0.60 12.85 9.28
C ARG A 110 -2.05 13.11 8.88
N ILE A 111 -2.30 14.19 8.15
CA ILE A 111 -3.63 14.57 7.66
C ILE A 111 -4.21 13.45 6.80
N GLU A 112 -3.47 12.95 5.80
CA GLU A 112 -3.92 11.84 4.95
C GLU A 112 -4.24 10.57 5.78
N SER A 113 -3.44 10.28 6.81
CA SER A 113 -3.69 9.13 7.68
C SER A 113 -4.95 9.30 8.54
N GLU A 114 -5.25 10.52 8.99
CA GLU A 114 -6.45 10.86 9.74
C GLU A 114 -7.69 10.76 8.85
N GLU A 115 -7.64 11.32 7.64
CA GLU A 115 -8.69 11.20 6.63
C GLU A 115 -8.97 9.74 6.26
N ARG A 116 -7.92 8.94 6.03
CA ARG A 116 -8.06 7.50 5.75
C ARG A 116 -8.70 6.74 6.90
N LYS A 117 -8.39 7.11 8.15
CA LYS A 117 -9.03 6.51 9.34
C LYS A 117 -10.49 6.94 9.46
N ALA A 118 -10.80 8.22 9.21
CA ALA A 118 -12.16 8.72 9.20
C ALA A 118 -13.01 8.02 8.11
N ALA A 119 -12.49 7.90 6.88
CA ALA A 119 -13.13 7.18 5.80
C ALA A 119 -13.40 5.71 6.15
N LYS A 120 -12.41 5.01 6.72
CA LYS A 120 -12.58 3.61 7.17
C LYS A 120 -13.61 3.45 8.27
N THR A 121 -13.70 4.40 9.21
CA THR A 121 -14.71 4.34 10.26
C THR A 121 -16.11 4.65 9.72
N ALA A 122 -16.24 5.60 8.80
CA ALA A 122 -17.48 5.87 8.08
C ALA A 122 -17.94 4.66 7.26
N GLU A 123 -17.04 4.03 6.50
CA GLU A 123 -17.33 2.83 5.71
C GLU A 123 -17.78 1.66 6.61
N LYS A 124 -17.10 1.43 7.73
CA LYS A 124 -17.50 0.39 8.70
C LYS A 124 -18.88 0.67 9.29
N LYS A 125 -19.20 1.92 9.60
CA LYS A 125 -20.52 2.32 10.10
C LYS A 125 -21.61 2.11 9.03
N ALA A 126 -21.34 2.52 7.78
CA ALA A 126 -22.25 2.30 6.66
C ALA A 126 -22.52 0.80 6.43
N LYS A 127 -21.46 -0.01 6.43
CA LYS A 127 -21.58 -1.46 6.29
C LYS A 127 -22.30 -2.13 7.47
N ALA A 128 -22.14 -1.60 8.68
CA ALA A 128 -22.89 -2.08 9.84
C ALA A 128 -24.38 -1.74 9.71
N ALA A 129 -24.73 -0.53 9.26
CA ALA A 129 -26.11 -0.15 8.98
C ALA A 129 -26.72 -1.00 7.87
N GLU A 130 -26.00 -1.26 6.79
CA GLU A 130 -26.44 -2.15 5.70
C GLU A 130 -26.76 -3.57 6.21
N ARG A 131 -25.90 -4.11 7.09
CA ARG A 131 -26.15 -5.43 7.72
C ARG A 131 -27.39 -5.43 8.59
N GLN A 132 -27.65 -4.36 9.34
CA GLN A 132 -28.86 -4.24 10.16
C GLN A 132 -30.11 -4.19 9.28
N VAL A 133 -30.09 -3.42 8.19
CA VAL A 133 -31.18 -3.37 7.21
C VAL A 133 -31.43 -4.75 6.59
N ALA A 134 -30.36 -5.44 6.14
CA ALA A 134 -30.48 -6.78 5.56
C ALA A 134 -31.07 -7.80 6.56
N GLU A 135 -30.69 -7.72 7.85
CA GLU A 135 -31.25 -8.57 8.89
C GLU A 135 -32.73 -8.26 9.15
N GLU A 136 -33.11 -6.99 9.17
CA GLU A 136 -34.52 -6.59 9.30
C GLU A 136 -35.36 -7.07 8.13
N GLU A 137 -34.87 -6.92 6.90
CA GLU A 137 -35.52 -7.44 5.70
C GLU A 137 -35.68 -8.95 5.77
N PHE A 138 -34.64 -9.68 6.17
CA PHE A 138 -34.70 -11.12 6.37
C PHE A 138 -35.74 -11.54 7.43
N ARG A 139 -35.83 -10.79 8.54
CA ARG A 139 -36.84 -11.04 9.58
C ARG A 139 -38.25 -10.70 9.12
N ARG A 140 -38.43 -9.77 8.17
CA ARG A 140 -39.72 -9.44 7.58
C ARG A 140 -40.16 -10.53 6.61
N THR A 141 -39.30 -10.95 5.68
CA THR A 141 -39.61 -12.02 4.73
C THR A 141 -39.93 -13.34 5.43
N LEU A 142 -39.18 -13.70 6.48
CA LEU A 142 -39.47 -14.92 7.27
C LEU A 142 -40.83 -14.86 7.98
N ARG A 143 -41.28 -13.69 8.42
CA ARG A 143 -42.62 -13.51 9.01
C ARG A 143 -43.71 -13.65 7.95
N GLU A 144 -43.51 -13.05 6.78
CA GLU A 144 -44.44 -13.15 5.66
C GLU A 144 -44.58 -14.59 5.17
N GLU A 145 -43.47 -15.32 5.05
CA GLU A 145 -43.46 -16.74 4.68
C GLU A 145 -44.25 -17.59 5.68
N LYS A 146 -44.03 -17.41 6.99
CA LYS A 146 -44.80 -18.11 8.04
C LYS A 146 -46.29 -17.79 7.99
N ILE A 147 -46.67 -16.55 7.68
CA ILE A 147 -48.08 -16.17 7.52
C ILE A 147 -48.67 -16.86 6.29
N MET A 148 -47.94 -16.88 5.17
CA MET A 148 -48.34 -17.57 3.95
C MET A 148 -48.50 -19.08 4.17
N GLU A 149 -47.56 -19.71 4.88
CA GLU A 149 -47.62 -21.13 5.21
C GLU A 149 -48.85 -21.45 6.07
N LYS A 150 -49.12 -20.65 7.11
CA LYS A 150 -50.35 -20.80 7.92
C LYS A 150 -51.63 -20.63 7.10
N LYS A 151 -51.66 -19.67 6.17
CA LYS A 151 -52.80 -19.49 5.27
C LYS A 151 -52.99 -20.69 4.36
N LYS A 152 -51.90 -21.22 3.77
CA LYS A 152 -51.93 -22.45 2.96
C LYS A 152 -52.42 -23.63 3.77
N GLY A 153 -51.94 -23.82 5.00
CA GLY A 153 -52.40 -24.88 5.90
C GLY A 153 -53.89 -24.79 6.23
N LYS A 154 -54.40 -23.59 6.57
CA LYS A 154 -55.83 -23.36 6.77
C LYS A 154 -56.65 -23.66 5.51
N ASN A 155 -56.15 -23.22 4.35
CA ASN A 155 -56.82 -23.44 3.07
C ASN A 155 -56.85 -24.92 2.69
N GLU A 156 -55.81 -25.68 3.02
CA GLU A 156 -55.76 -27.13 2.83
C GLU A 156 -56.75 -27.86 3.75
N ILE A 157 -56.89 -27.44 5.01
CA ILE A 157 -57.92 -27.97 5.92
C ILE A 157 -59.31 -27.65 5.36
N LEU A 158 -59.54 -26.40 4.95
CA LEU A 158 -60.80 -25.98 4.34
C LEU A 158 -61.11 -26.85 3.11
N ARG A 159 -60.14 -27.05 2.22
CA ARG A 159 -60.29 -27.87 1.00
C ARG A 159 -60.65 -29.32 1.31
N ARG A 160 -60.12 -29.90 2.39
CA ARG A 160 -60.47 -31.25 2.85
C ARG A 160 -61.87 -31.32 3.48
N GLN A 161 -62.27 -30.29 4.23
CA GLN A 161 -63.59 -30.23 4.85
C GLN A 161 -64.70 -29.90 3.83
N SER A 162 -64.39 -29.03 2.88
CA SER A 162 -65.31 -28.56 1.84
C SER A 162 -65.36 -29.46 0.62
N SER A 163 -64.68 -30.61 0.61
CA SER A 163 -64.76 -31.57 -0.51
C SER A 163 -66.10 -32.30 -0.57
N ILE A 164 -66.95 -32.12 0.43
CA ILE A 164 -68.33 -32.62 0.47
C ILE A 164 -69.23 -31.40 0.26
N TRP A 165 -69.51 -31.10 -1.00
CA TRP A 165 -70.66 -30.26 -1.36
C TRP A 165 -71.90 -31.14 -1.27
N ILE A 166 -72.92 -30.65 -0.58
CA ILE A 166 -74.19 -31.35 -0.40
C ILE A 166 -75.22 -30.50 -1.13
N ASP A 167 -75.85 -31.08 -2.15
CA ASP A 167 -76.93 -30.42 -2.88
C ASP A 167 -78.16 -30.29 -1.97
N GLU A 168 -78.98 -29.26 -2.21
CA GLU A 168 -80.07 -28.87 -1.30
C GLU A 168 -81.09 -30.00 -1.08
N ASP A 169 -81.35 -30.79 -2.12
CA ASP A 169 -82.25 -31.96 -2.10
C ASP A 169 -81.70 -33.15 -1.29
N GLU A 170 -80.38 -33.23 -1.08
CA GLU A 170 -79.71 -34.30 -0.32
C GLU A 170 -79.39 -33.89 1.13
N LEU A 171 -79.52 -32.59 1.44
CA LEU A 171 -79.19 -32.01 2.73
C LEU A 171 -80.14 -32.51 3.83
N GLU A 172 -81.45 -32.51 3.57
CA GLU A 172 -82.47 -32.98 4.52
C GLU A 172 -82.26 -34.45 4.90
N LYS A 173 -81.87 -35.29 3.92
CA LYS A 173 -81.60 -36.72 4.13
C LYS A 173 -80.36 -36.94 5.00
N LYS A 174 -79.30 -36.16 4.77
CA LYS A 174 -78.06 -36.24 5.58
C LYS A 174 -78.27 -35.74 7.00
N ILE A 175 -79.08 -34.71 7.22
CA ILE A 175 -79.42 -34.20 8.56
C ILE A 175 -80.17 -35.28 9.35
N GLY A 176 -81.16 -35.94 8.73
CA GLY A 176 -81.90 -37.04 9.36
C GLY A 176 -81.00 -38.19 9.82
N ALA A 177 -80.07 -38.62 8.95
CA ALA A 177 -79.11 -39.69 9.28
C ALA A 177 -78.16 -39.32 10.43
N ALA A 178 -77.68 -38.08 10.45
CA ALA A 178 -76.78 -37.60 11.51
C ALA A 178 -77.47 -37.52 12.89
N ILE A 179 -78.77 -37.21 12.92
CA ILE A 179 -79.56 -37.18 14.16
C ILE A 179 -79.77 -38.59 14.72
N THR A 180 -79.96 -39.59 13.87
CA THR A 180 -80.12 -40.98 14.30
C THR A 180 -78.82 -41.65 14.72
N ASP A 181 -77.68 -41.26 14.13
CA ASP A 181 -76.36 -41.83 14.44
C ASP A 181 -75.63 -41.11 15.59
N ALA A 182 -76.22 -40.06 16.17
CA ALA A 182 -75.61 -39.34 17.27
C ALA A 182 -75.52 -40.20 18.54
N THR A 183 -74.33 -40.68 18.87
CA THR A 183 -74.00 -41.27 20.17
C THR A 183 -74.20 -40.24 21.29
N PRO A 184 -74.99 -40.54 22.35
CA PRO A 184 -75.05 -39.68 23.52
C PRO A 184 -73.69 -39.72 24.25
N LEU A 185 -73.27 -38.55 24.75
CA LEU A 185 -71.98 -38.30 25.43
C LEU A 185 -71.66 -39.29 26.55
#